data_AF-A0A0E3Q9C7-F1
#
_entry.id   AF-A0A0E3Q9C7-F1
#
_cell.length_a   1.000
_cell.length_b   1.000
_cell.length_c   1.000
_cell.angle_alpha   90.00
_cell.angle_beta   90.00
_cell.angle_gamma   90.00
#
_symmetry.space_group_name_H-M   'P 1'
#
loop_
_entity.id
_entity.type
_entity.pdbx_description
1 polymer ?
#
loop_
_entity_poly.entity_id
_entity_poly.type
_entity_poly.pdbx_seq_one_letter_code
_entity_poly.pdbx_strand_id
1 'polypeptide(L)'
;MDDLLPKFVASDIAIFACPVYFDNIPAVMKNFIDRLTPVLVPHFEEDEMGEYRHAKRYEKLPKLAVISNAGLPGQTNFEVESLFFKRLARTFHTELVAEIYRGEGEIFRGKNNIMLKPLLGKYKKALRRAGRELVENQTLSEKTTTELEKPIVPESLYIKFGNEEWDRLCEENKVD
;
A
#
# COMPACT_ATOMS: atom_id res chain seq x y z
N MET A 1 -17.42 10.28 10.46
CA MET A 1 -17.40 8.83 10.20
C MET A 1 -18.75 8.34 9.72
N ASP A 2 -19.80 9.05 10.08
CA ASP A 2 -21.19 8.77 9.73
C ASP A 2 -21.38 8.53 8.22
N ASP A 3 -20.64 9.23 7.36
CA ASP A 3 -20.67 9.01 5.91
C ASP A 3 -19.72 7.91 5.39
N LEU A 4 -18.67 7.57 6.14
CA LEU A 4 -17.61 6.67 5.69
C LEU A 4 -17.83 5.23 6.16
N LEU A 5 -18.34 5.03 7.37
CA LEU A 5 -18.65 3.71 7.92
C LEU A 5 -19.67 2.96 7.04
N PRO A 6 -20.82 3.55 6.65
CA PRO A 6 -21.77 2.86 5.78
C PRO A 6 -21.17 2.54 4.41
N LYS A 7 -20.35 3.44 3.85
CA LYS A 7 -19.67 3.19 2.56
C LYS A 7 -18.67 2.05 2.65
N PHE A 8 -17.90 1.99 3.75
CA PHE A 8 -16.97 0.88 3.99
C PHE A 8 -17.72 -0.44 4.09
N VAL A 9 -18.75 -0.52 4.93
CA VAL A 9 -19.54 -1.75 5.13
C VAL A 9 -20.26 -2.20 3.84
N ALA A 10 -20.74 -1.25 3.02
CA ALA A 10 -21.43 -1.55 1.76
C ALA A 10 -20.48 -1.90 0.60
N SER A 11 -19.16 -1.76 0.76
CA SER A 11 -18.20 -2.03 -0.31
C SER A 11 -17.88 -3.52 -0.43
N ASP A 12 -17.60 -3.97 -1.66
CA ASP A 12 -17.04 -5.31 -1.88
C ASP A 12 -15.53 -5.35 -1.59
N ILE A 13 -14.81 -4.28 -1.94
CA ILE A 13 -13.37 -4.12 -1.74
C ILE A 13 -13.08 -2.72 -1.21
N ALA A 14 -12.28 -2.62 -0.14
CA ALA A 14 -11.75 -1.36 0.37
C ALA A 14 -10.24 -1.30 0.11
N ILE A 15 -9.81 -0.30 -0.67
CA ILE A 15 -8.40 -0.10 -1.01
C ILE A 15 -7.81 0.98 -0.10
N PHE A 16 -6.82 0.61 0.72
CA PHE A 16 -6.04 1.53 1.52
C PHE A 16 -4.83 2.02 0.71
N ALA A 17 -4.76 3.32 0.46
CA ALA A 17 -3.68 3.95 -0.28
C ALA A 17 -2.93 4.94 0.61
N CYS A 18 -1.65 4.66 0.90
CA CYS A 18 -0.81 5.53 1.71
C CYS A 18 0.66 5.49 1.29
N PRO A 19 1.46 6.51 1.58
CA PRO A 19 2.91 6.37 1.57
C PRO A 19 3.40 5.66 2.83
N VAL A 20 4.58 5.06 2.76
CA VAL A 20 5.34 4.61 3.94
C VAL A 20 5.94 5.85 4.62
N TYR A 21 5.65 6.03 5.90
CA TYR A 21 6.33 7.01 6.75
C TYR A 21 6.81 6.35 8.03
N PHE A 22 8.12 6.46 8.30
CA PHE A 22 8.78 5.83 9.45
C PHE A 22 8.46 4.32 9.53
N ASP A 23 8.68 3.62 8.41
CA ASP A 23 8.47 2.18 8.23
C ASP A 23 7.04 1.69 8.51
N ASN A 24 6.04 2.57 8.47
CA ASN A 24 4.65 2.19 8.71
C ASN A 24 3.65 3.13 8.02
N ILE A 25 2.36 2.86 8.23
CA ILE A 25 1.28 3.68 7.73
C ILE A 25 1.26 5.07 8.40
N PRO A 26 0.83 6.13 7.70
CA PRO A 26 0.71 7.46 8.27
C PRO A 26 -0.35 7.52 9.37
N ALA A 27 -0.16 8.42 10.34
CA ALA A 27 -1.10 8.61 11.45
C ALA A 27 -2.55 8.87 10.99
N VAL A 28 -2.75 9.61 9.90
CA VAL A 28 -4.08 9.86 9.33
C VAL A 28 -4.76 8.57 8.84
N MET A 29 -3.99 7.63 8.29
CA MET A 29 -4.50 6.32 7.88
C MET A 29 -4.89 5.49 9.10
N LYS A 30 -4.02 5.46 10.12
CA LYS A 30 -4.29 4.76 11.38
C LYS A 30 -5.53 5.31 12.09
N ASN A 31 -5.71 6.63 12.09
CA ASN A 31 -6.91 7.29 12.63
C ASN A 31 -8.19 6.84 11.92
N PHE A 32 -8.17 6.65 10.60
CA PHE A 32 -9.33 6.12 9.88
C PHE A 32 -9.61 4.67 10.29
N ILE A 33 -8.58 3.82 10.32
CA ILE A 33 -8.71 2.39 10.68
C ILE A 33 -9.24 2.22 12.11
N ASP A 34 -8.73 2.98 13.08
CA ASP A 34 -9.20 2.92 14.48
C ASP A 34 -10.66 3.35 14.60
N ARG A 35 -11.13 4.21 13.71
CA ARG A 35 -12.53 4.65 13.68
C ARG A 35 -13.45 3.65 12.97
N LEU A 36 -12.91 2.57 12.40
CA LEU A 36 -13.68 1.43 11.91
C LEU A 36 -14.07 0.44 13.01
N THR A 37 -13.56 0.56 14.25
CA THR A 37 -13.94 -0.31 15.37
C THR A 37 -15.44 -0.63 15.50
N PRO A 38 -16.38 0.30 15.24
CA PRO A 38 -17.82 0.00 15.27
C PRO A 38 -18.29 -1.10 14.31
N VAL A 39 -17.50 -1.51 13.31
CA VAL A 39 -17.82 -2.65 12.42
C VAL A 39 -17.67 -4.02 13.10
N LEU A 40 -17.21 -4.04 14.35
CA LEU A 40 -17.10 -5.21 15.21
C LEU A 40 -18.03 -5.08 16.42
N VAL A 41 -18.19 -6.18 17.17
CA VAL A 41 -18.87 -6.19 18.48
C VAL A 41 -17.84 -6.36 19.61
N PRO A 42 -18.12 -5.90 20.85
CA PRO A 42 -17.18 -5.99 21.96
C PRO A 42 -16.95 -7.42 22.48
N HIS A 43 -17.72 -8.41 22.02
CA HIS A 43 -17.49 -9.82 22.36
C HIS A 43 -16.20 -10.34 21.73
N PHE A 44 -15.58 -11.32 22.37
CA PHE A 44 -14.37 -11.97 21.89
C PHE A 44 -14.67 -13.37 21.36
N GLU A 45 -13.87 -13.82 20.40
CA GLU A 45 -13.83 -15.19 19.90
C GLU A 45 -12.37 -15.62 19.69
N GLU A 46 -12.16 -16.93 19.71
CA GLU A 46 -10.91 -17.57 19.29
C GLU A 46 -11.03 -17.95 17.82
N ASP A 47 -10.00 -17.69 17.02
CA ASP A 47 -9.97 -18.06 15.61
C ASP A 47 -9.37 -19.46 15.38
N GLU A 48 -9.30 -19.87 14.11
CA GLU A 48 -8.77 -21.17 13.70
C GLU A 48 -7.29 -21.39 14.03
N MET A 49 -6.55 -20.32 14.36
CA MET A 49 -5.14 -20.36 14.75
C MET A 49 -4.96 -20.39 16.28
N GLY A 50 -6.04 -20.39 17.06
CA GLY A 50 -6.00 -20.31 18.52
C GLY A 50 -5.72 -18.90 19.05
N GLU A 51 -5.91 -17.87 18.21
CA GLU A 51 -5.71 -16.48 18.58
C GLU A 51 -7.03 -15.75 18.81
N TYR A 52 -7.06 -14.81 19.76
CA TYR A 52 -8.29 -14.08 20.10
C TYR A 52 -8.50 -12.83 19.23
N ARG A 53 -9.76 -12.50 18.95
CA ARG A 53 -10.19 -11.26 18.27
C ARG A 53 -11.61 -10.87 18.68
N HIS A 54 -12.04 -9.67 18.33
CA HIS A 54 -13.44 -9.26 18.48
C HIS A 54 -14.32 -9.99 17.46
N ALA A 55 -15.52 -10.41 17.88
CA ALA A 55 -16.48 -11.04 16.98
C ALA A 55 -17.02 -10.04 15.94
N LYS A 56 -17.45 -10.56 14.79
CA LYS A 56 -17.97 -9.75 13.69
C LYS A 56 -19.35 -9.16 14.00
N ARG A 57 -19.60 -7.91 13.59
CA ARG A 57 -20.94 -7.30 13.63
C ARG A 57 -21.75 -7.60 12.38
N TYR A 58 -21.10 -7.58 11.23
CA TYR A 58 -21.70 -7.78 9.92
C TYR A 58 -21.33 -9.17 9.40
N GLU A 59 -22.22 -9.78 8.64
CA GLU A 59 -21.97 -11.10 8.04
C GLU A 59 -20.77 -11.07 7.09
N LYS A 60 -20.67 -9.99 6.31
CA LYS A 60 -19.61 -9.68 5.36
C LYS A 60 -19.08 -8.26 5.60
N LEU A 61 -17.76 -8.12 5.59
CA LEU A 61 -17.04 -6.85 5.48
C LEU A 61 -16.29 -6.83 4.14
N PRO A 62 -15.91 -5.64 3.61
CA PRO A 62 -15.15 -5.57 2.36
C PRO A 62 -13.87 -6.39 2.45
N LYS A 63 -13.47 -6.98 1.33
CA LYS A 63 -12.09 -7.47 1.19
C LYS A 63 -11.14 -6.29 1.18
N LEU A 64 -9.94 -6.47 1.73
CA LEU A 64 -8.97 -5.40 1.82
C LEU A 64 -7.98 -5.50 0.67
N ALA A 65 -7.55 -4.36 0.16
CA ALA A 65 -6.38 -4.24 -0.68
C ALA A 65 -5.55 -3.06 -0.20
N VAL A 66 -4.23 -3.12 -0.40
CA VAL A 66 -3.32 -2.04 -0.05
C VAL A 66 -2.48 -1.66 -1.26
N ILE A 67 -2.31 -0.36 -1.46
CA ILE A 67 -1.32 0.22 -2.34
C ILE A 67 -0.46 1.19 -1.56
N SER A 68 0.85 0.94 -1.52
CA SER A 68 1.79 1.79 -0.80
C SER A 68 3.02 2.16 -1.59
N ASN A 69 3.56 3.33 -1.29
CA ASN A 69 4.71 3.92 -1.96
C ASN A 69 5.78 4.32 -0.95
N ALA A 70 7.04 3.98 -1.22
CA ALA A 70 8.19 4.36 -0.41
C ALA A 70 9.16 5.21 -1.24
N GLY A 71 9.75 6.22 -0.60
CA GLY A 71 10.82 7.01 -1.21
C GLY A 71 12.11 6.21 -1.40
N LEU A 72 12.37 5.22 -0.55
CA LEU A 72 13.53 4.33 -0.65
C LEU A 72 13.29 3.19 -1.66
N PRO A 73 14.36 2.61 -2.24
CA PRO A 73 14.25 1.40 -3.05
C PRO A 73 14.08 0.15 -2.17
N GLY A 74 13.63 -0.94 -2.78
CA GLY A 74 13.49 -2.25 -2.11
C GLY A 74 12.10 -2.52 -1.52
N GLN A 75 11.74 -3.81 -1.44
CA GLN A 75 10.46 -4.27 -0.89
C GLN A 75 10.46 -4.36 0.64
N THR A 76 11.63 -4.36 1.27
CA THR A 76 11.76 -4.45 2.74
C THR A 76 11.11 -3.27 3.47
N ASN A 77 11.00 -2.11 2.83
CA ASN A 77 10.31 -0.92 3.36
C ASN A 77 8.83 -1.17 3.72
N PHE A 78 8.22 -2.24 3.18
CA PHE A 78 6.79 -2.53 3.33
C PHE A 78 6.51 -3.72 4.25
N GLU A 79 7.52 -4.34 4.86
CA GLU A 79 7.34 -5.55 5.69
C GLU A 79 6.35 -5.33 6.85
N VAL A 80 6.47 -4.18 7.52
CA VAL A 80 5.58 -3.80 8.63
C VAL A 80 4.17 -3.52 8.12
N GLU A 81 4.02 -2.80 7.00
CA GLU A 81 2.70 -2.54 6.40
C GLU A 81 2.03 -3.84 5.93
N SER A 82 2.78 -4.74 5.30
CA SER A 82 2.30 -6.05 4.86
C SER A 82 1.78 -6.87 6.03
N LEU A 83 2.58 -6.98 7.10
CA LEU A 83 2.16 -7.66 8.31
C LEU A 83 0.93 -6.98 8.91
N PHE A 84 0.92 -5.64 9.00
CA PHE A 84 -0.18 -4.88 9.55
C PHE A 84 -1.50 -5.14 8.81
N PHE A 85 -1.52 -5.08 7.47
CA PHE A 85 -2.74 -5.33 6.70
C PHE A 85 -3.19 -6.78 6.73
N LYS A 86 -2.27 -7.75 6.80
CA LYS A 86 -2.60 -9.17 7.03
C LYS A 86 -3.31 -9.36 8.38
N ARG A 87 -2.77 -8.74 9.43
CA ARG A 87 -3.38 -8.77 10.78
C ARG A 87 -4.71 -8.00 10.81
N LEU A 88 -4.82 -6.89 10.09
CA LEU A 88 -6.06 -6.12 10.00
C LEU A 88 -7.18 -6.90 9.31
N ALA A 89 -6.89 -7.58 8.19
CA ALA A 89 -7.84 -8.43 7.50
C ALA A 89 -8.37 -9.54 8.42
N ARG A 90 -7.46 -10.20 9.17
CA ARG A 90 -7.83 -11.18 10.22
C ARG A 90 -8.76 -10.56 11.27
N THR A 91 -8.44 -9.37 11.78
CA THR A 91 -9.26 -8.66 12.79
C THR A 91 -10.66 -8.35 12.26
N PHE A 92 -10.79 -8.03 10.97
CA PHE A 92 -12.08 -7.73 10.32
C PHE A 92 -12.76 -8.95 9.69
N HIS A 93 -12.30 -10.18 9.98
CA HIS A 93 -12.92 -11.40 9.46
C HIS A 93 -13.04 -11.40 7.93
N THR A 94 -12.02 -10.88 7.26
CA THR A 94 -11.98 -10.69 5.81
C THR A 94 -10.60 -11.04 5.25
N GLU A 95 -10.46 -10.95 3.93
CA GLU A 95 -9.25 -11.31 3.20
C GLU A 95 -8.49 -10.06 2.74
N LEU A 96 -7.16 -10.15 2.75
CA LEU A 96 -6.28 -9.22 2.04
C LEU A 96 -6.05 -9.78 0.62
N VAL A 97 -6.70 -9.18 -0.38
CA VAL A 97 -6.73 -9.72 -1.75
C VAL A 97 -5.68 -9.12 -2.69
N ALA A 98 -5.06 -8.01 -2.30
CA ALA A 98 -3.99 -7.40 -3.07
C ALA A 98 -3.06 -6.57 -2.20
N GLU A 99 -1.77 -6.72 -2.46
CA GLU A 99 -0.70 -5.89 -1.93
C GLU A 99 0.08 -5.32 -3.13
N ILE A 100 0.13 -3.99 -3.25
CA ILE A 100 0.87 -3.31 -4.31
C ILE A 100 1.85 -2.35 -3.67
N TYR A 101 3.12 -2.75 -3.64
CA TYR A 101 4.17 -1.99 -2.98
C TYR A 101 5.19 -1.46 -3.97
N ARG A 102 5.45 -0.15 -3.88
CA ARG A 102 6.35 0.52 -4.80
C ARG A 102 7.41 1.35 -4.09
N GLY A 103 8.63 0.83 -4.03
CA GLY A 103 9.82 1.66 -3.77
C GLY A 103 10.13 2.60 -4.93
N GLU A 104 11.12 3.47 -4.74
CA GLU A 104 11.57 4.47 -5.74
C GLU A 104 10.50 5.51 -6.11
N GLY A 105 9.64 5.86 -5.15
CA GLY A 105 8.49 6.74 -5.36
C GLY A 105 8.81 8.09 -5.99
N GLU A 106 10.00 8.62 -5.73
CA GLU A 106 10.42 9.93 -6.24
C GLU A 106 10.68 9.90 -7.76
N ILE A 107 10.94 8.74 -8.38
CA ILE A 107 11.09 8.60 -9.84
C ILE A 107 9.83 9.08 -10.57
N PHE A 108 8.67 8.94 -9.94
CA PHE A 108 7.41 9.39 -10.53
C PHE A 108 7.29 10.92 -10.63
N ARG A 109 8.19 11.71 -10.03
CA ARG A 109 8.30 13.16 -10.29
C ARG A 109 9.01 13.46 -11.61
N GLY A 110 9.95 12.61 -12.03
CA GLY A 110 10.73 12.74 -13.25
C GLY A 110 9.99 12.39 -14.56
N LYS A 111 8.68 12.61 -14.66
CA LYS A 111 7.85 12.16 -15.81
C LYS A 111 8.27 12.72 -17.16
N ASN A 112 8.99 13.85 -17.16
CA ASN A 112 9.49 14.52 -18.36
C ASN A 112 10.88 14.02 -18.80
N ASN A 113 11.54 13.18 -17.99
CA ASN A 113 12.81 12.57 -18.35
C ASN A 113 12.58 11.51 -19.45
N ILE A 114 13.28 11.68 -20.57
CA ILE A 114 13.14 10.83 -21.77
C ILE A 114 13.48 9.37 -21.48
N MET A 115 14.46 9.11 -20.61
CA MET A 115 14.89 7.76 -20.24
C MET A 115 13.88 7.07 -19.31
N LEU A 116 13.24 7.82 -18.40
CA LEU A 116 12.28 7.25 -17.44
C LEU A 116 10.90 7.00 -18.05
N LYS A 117 10.50 7.79 -19.04
CA LYS A 117 9.17 7.71 -19.68
C LYS A 117 8.77 6.28 -20.12
N PRO A 118 9.59 5.51 -20.85
CA PRO A 118 9.23 4.14 -21.24
C PRO A 118 9.12 3.19 -20.03
N LEU A 119 9.99 3.32 -19.03
CA LEU A 119 9.99 2.49 -17.82
C LEU A 119 8.74 2.73 -16.97
N LEU A 120 8.40 4.00 -16.74
CA LEU A 120 7.17 4.41 -16.07
C LEU A 120 5.92 3.99 -16.87
N GLY A 121 5.99 4.03 -18.20
CA GLY A 121 4.94 3.53 -19.08
C GLY A 121 4.68 2.03 -18.89
N LYS A 122 5.75 1.23 -18.83
CA LYS A 122 5.69 -0.22 -18.56
C LYS A 122 5.07 -0.51 -17.19
N TYR A 123 5.53 0.18 -16.13
CA TYR A 123 4.96 0.04 -14.79
C TYR A 123 3.47 0.40 -14.75
N LYS A 124 3.07 1.53 -15.34
CA LYS A 124 1.65 1.94 -15.40
C LYS A 124 0.78 0.93 -16.14
N LYS A 125 1.32 0.25 -17.15
CA LYS A 125 0.60 -0.82 -17.86
C LYS A 125 0.37 -2.04 -16.95
N ALA A 126 1.39 -2.43 -16.17
CA ALA A 126 1.25 -3.50 -15.17
C ALA A 126 0.25 -3.11 -14.08
N LEU A 127 0.30 -1.86 -13.58
CA LEU A 127 -0.63 -1.37 -12.55
C LEU A 127 -2.09 -1.35 -13.03
N ARG A 128 -2.33 -0.95 -14.29
CA ARG A 128 -3.68 -1.04 -14.90
C ARG A 128 -4.17 -2.49 -15.02
N ARG A 129 -3.27 -3.42 -15.33
CA ARG A 129 -3.60 -4.85 -15.36
C ARG A 129 -3.94 -5.36 -13.96
N ALA A 130 -3.21 -4.95 -12.94
CA ALA A 130 -3.52 -5.28 -11.54
C ALA A 130 -4.91 -4.79 -11.11
N GLY A 131 -5.26 -3.55 -11.46
CA GLY A 131 -6.61 -3.04 -11.20
C GLY A 131 -7.70 -3.86 -11.89
N ARG A 132 -7.46 -4.33 -13.12
CA ARG A 132 -8.37 -5.23 -13.83
C ARG A 132 -8.49 -6.58 -13.12
N GLU A 133 -7.37 -7.22 -12.80
CA GLU A 133 -7.33 -8.51 -12.10
C GLU A 133 -8.03 -8.45 -10.75
N LEU A 134 -7.85 -7.36 -9.99
CA LEU A 134 -8.52 -7.16 -8.71
C LEU A 134 -10.06 -7.10 -8.85
N VAL A 135 -10.57 -6.42 -9.88
CA VAL A 135 -12.02 -6.33 -10.12
C VAL A 135 -12.59 -7.64 -10.66
N GLU A 136 -11.90 -8.28 -11.60
CA GLU A 136 -12.41 -9.48 -12.29
C GLU A 136 -12.24 -10.75 -11.43
N ASN A 137 -11.14 -10.85 -10.69
CA ASN A 137 -10.72 -12.10 -10.03
C ASN A 137 -10.62 -11.98 -8.51
N GLN A 138 -10.68 -10.77 -7.94
CA GLN A 138 -10.44 -10.50 -6.53
C GLN A 138 -9.09 -11.03 -6.03
N THR A 139 -8.08 -11.03 -6.89
CA THR A 139 -6.71 -11.43 -6.58
C THR A 139 -5.76 -10.91 -7.67
N LEU A 140 -4.47 -10.81 -7.35
CA LEU A 140 -3.42 -10.53 -8.32
C LEU A 140 -2.73 -11.81 -8.75
N SER A 141 -2.46 -11.94 -10.05
CA SER A 141 -1.62 -13.03 -10.55
C SER A 141 -0.17 -12.85 -10.12
N GLU A 142 0.53 -13.96 -9.89
CA GLU A 142 1.97 -13.96 -9.56
C GLU A 142 2.79 -13.17 -10.58
N LYS A 143 2.44 -13.30 -11.87
CA LYS A 143 3.05 -12.53 -12.96
C LYS A 143 2.87 -11.02 -12.75
N THR A 144 1.67 -10.57 -12.38
CA THR A 144 1.40 -9.16 -12.14
C THR A 144 2.14 -8.65 -10.91
N THR A 145 2.12 -9.37 -9.80
CA THR A 145 2.87 -9.03 -8.59
C THR A 145 4.37 -8.92 -8.88
N THR A 146 4.95 -9.93 -9.52
CA THR A 146 6.37 -9.95 -9.91
C THR A 146 6.74 -8.81 -10.85
N GLU A 147 5.86 -8.43 -11.78
CA GLU A 147 6.10 -7.28 -12.66
C GLU A 147 6.02 -5.93 -11.93
N LEU A 148 5.15 -5.81 -10.92
CA LEU A 148 5.00 -4.59 -10.13
C LEU A 148 6.15 -4.40 -9.14
N GLU A 149 6.70 -5.48 -8.58
CA GLU A 149 7.74 -5.39 -7.56
C GLU A 149 9.13 -5.08 -8.14
N LYS A 150 9.37 -5.43 -9.42
CA LYS A 150 10.63 -5.15 -10.12
C LYS A 150 11.03 -3.68 -9.98
N PRO A 151 12.27 -3.38 -9.58
CA PRO A 151 12.79 -2.01 -9.58
C PRO A 151 12.64 -1.36 -10.96
N ILE A 152 12.28 -0.08 -10.98
CA ILE A 152 12.19 0.72 -12.21
C ILE A 152 13.61 0.99 -12.73
N VAL A 153 14.55 1.28 -11.83
CA VAL A 153 15.99 1.39 -12.11
C VAL A 153 16.77 0.53 -11.10
N PRO A 154 18.07 0.27 -11.33
CA PRO A 154 18.90 -0.34 -10.30
C PRO A 154 18.94 0.50 -9.02
N GLU A 155 18.77 -0.12 -7.86
CA GLU A 155 18.70 0.56 -6.56
C GLU A 155 19.96 1.41 -6.29
N SER A 156 21.13 0.92 -6.69
CA SER A 156 22.40 1.65 -6.57
C SER A 156 22.42 2.94 -7.38
N LEU A 157 21.81 2.96 -8.58
CA LEU A 157 21.68 4.17 -9.39
C LEU A 157 20.65 5.11 -8.79
N TYR A 158 19.54 4.58 -8.27
CA TYR A 158 18.53 5.39 -7.60
C TYR A 158 19.12 6.16 -6.41
N ILE A 159 19.86 5.47 -5.53
CA ILE A 159 20.51 6.10 -4.38
C ILE A 159 21.57 7.12 -4.81
N LYS A 160 22.42 6.77 -5.79
CA LYS A 160 23.44 7.68 -6.30
C LYS A 160 22.84 8.99 -6.78
N PHE A 161 21.87 8.92 -7.69
CA PHE A 161 21.24 10.12 -8.26
C PHE A 161 20.40 10.89 -7.24
N GLY A 162 19.79 10.18 -6.28
CA GLY A 162 19.09 10.82 -5.17
C GLY A 162 20.02 11.68 -4.31
N ASN A 163 21.21 11.16 -3.98
CA ASN A 163 22.21 11.92 -3.21
C ASN A 163 22.78 13.10 -4.01
N GLU A 164 23.12 12.89 -5.29
CA GLU A 164 23.60 13.97 -6.17
C GLU A 164 22.59 15.14 -6.27
N GLU A 165 21.28 14.84 -6.31
CA GLU A 165 20.25 15.87 -6.30
C GLU A 165 20.14 16.60 -4.96
N TRP A 166 20.27 15.89 -3.84
CA TRP A 166 20.29 16.53 -2.52
C TRP A 166 21.52 17.42 -2.35
N ASP A 167 22.70 16.98 -2.79
CA ASP A 167 23.92 17.79 -2.77
C ASP A 167 23.72 19.09 -3.55
N ARG A 168 23.16 19.01 -4.77
CA ARG A 168 22.82 20.17 -5.60
C ARG A 168 21.86 21.13 -4.89
N LEU A 169 20.77 20.60 -4.31
CA LEU A 169 19.77 21.42 -3.61
C LEU A 169 20.36 22.09 -2.36
N CYS A 170 21.22 21.39 -1.62
CA CYS A 170 21.92 21.96 -0.48
C CYS A 170 22.85 23.10 -0.90
N GLU A 171 23.57 22.96 -2.02
CA GLU A 171 24.42 24.03 -2.56
C GLU A 171 23.62 25.26 -3.00
N GLU A 172 22.48 25.06 -3.66
CA GLU A 172 21.60 26.14 -4.13
C GLU A 172 20.92 26.92 -2.99
N ASN A 173 20.71 26.29 -1.83
CA ASN A 173 20.02 26.88 -0.69
C ASN A 173 20.96 27.25 0.47
N LYS A 174 22.28 27.28 0.25
CA LYS A 174 23.22 27.84 1.22
C LYS A 174 22.89 29.33 1.42
N VAL A 175 22.49 29.67 2.64
CA VAL A 175 22.41 31.05 3.10
C VAL A 175 23.77 31.37 3.71
N ASP A 176 24.42 32.43 3.21
CA ASP A 176 25.70 32.94 3.72
C ASP A 176 25.68 33.26 5.22
#